data_AF-A0AAW7AJA8-F1
#
_entry.id   AF-A0AAW7AJA8-F1
#
_cell.length_a   1.000
_cell.length_b   1.000
_cell.length_c   1.000
_cell.angle_alpha   90.00
_cell.angle_beta   90.00
_cell.angle_gamma   90.00
#
_symmetry.space_group_name_H-M   'P 1'
#
loop_
_entity.id
_entity.type
_entity.pdbx_description
1 polymer ?
#
loop_
_entity_poly.entity_id
_entity_poly.type
_entity_poly.pdbx_seq_one_letter_code
_entity_poly.pdbx_strand_id
1 'polypeptide(L)'
;MNRYITRGIANNLPTNLQHLLWQLVAQRENEQSKELEAIDYFHVFQFNMHNNQLYVKHKQERPEYVKIHKANYSKAININKVYIIREDDVDLSYYVMLLPEEY
;
A
#
# COMPACT_ATOMS: atom_id res chain seq x y z
N MET A 1 -1.08 3.99 -15.13
CA MET A 1 0.06 4.63 -14.43
C MET A 1 1.12 3.59 -14.14
N ASN A 2 2.38 4.00 -14.22
CA ASN A 2 3.51 3.13 -13.91
C ASN A 2 3.60 2.87 -12.40
N ARG A 3 4.11 1.70 -12.01
CA ARG A 3 4.29 1.30 -10.61
C ARG A 3 5.75 0.93 -10.38
N TYR A 4 6.38 1.61 -9.45
CA TYR A 4 7.77 1.41 -9.08
C TYR A 4 7.87 0.97 -7.63
N ILE A 5 8.96 0.29 -7.31
CA ILE A 5 9.32 -0.09 -5.95
C ILE A 5 10.75 0.38 -5.70
N THR A 6 11.05 0.80 -4.47
CA THR A 6 12.42 1.06 -4.06
C THR A 6 13.21 -0.24 -3.91
N ARG A 7 14.55 -0.11 -3.83
CA ARG A 7 15.42 -1.24 -3.49
C ARG A 7 15.12 -1.78 -2.09
N GLY A 8 14.78 -0.91 -1.13
CA GLY A 8 14.37 -1.33 0.20
C GLY A 8 13.17 -2.27 0.17
N ILE A 9 12.14 -1.93 -0.61
CA ILE A 9 10.96 -2.78 -0.81
C ILE A 9 11.32 -4.09 -1.52
N ALA A 10 12.09 -4.02 -2.60
CA ALA A 10 12.49 -5.21 -3.36
C ALA A 10 13.21 -6.25 -2.48
N ASN A 11 14.02 -5.80 -1.51
CA ASN A 11 14.79 -6.66 -0.62
C ASN A 11 14.02 -7.15 0.61
N ASN A 12 13.05 -6.38 1.11
CA ASN A 12 12.43 -6.64 2.41
C ASN A 12 10.94 -7.05 2.35
N LEU A 13 10.23 -6.77 1.25
CA LEU A 13 8.83 -7.15 1.08
C LEU A 13 8.72 -8.28 0.04
N PRO A 14 8.19 -9.46 0.40
CA PRO A 14 7.93 -10.53 -0.55
C PRO A 14 7.05 -10.09 -1.73
N THR A 15 7.36 -10.56 -2.94
CA THR A 15 6.65 -10.18 -4.18
C THR A 15 5.14 -10.38 -4.12
N ASN A 16 4.67 -11.45 -3.47
CA ASN A 16 3.24 -11.69 -3.29
C ASN A 16 2.56 -10.63 -2.41
N LEU A 17 3.25 -10.12 -1.39
CA LEU A 17 2.75 -9.01 -0.58
C LEU A 17 2.81 -7.68 -1.34
N GLN A 18 3.86 -7.46 -2.15
CA GLN A 18 3.91 -6.29 -3.05
C GLN A 18 2.67 -6.26 -3.97
N HIS A 19 2.35 -7.39 -4.61
CA HIS A 19 1.15 -7.51 -5.45
C HIS A 19 -0.15 -7.27 -4.67
N LEU A 20 -0.27 -7.82 -3.46
CA LEU A 20 -1.42 -7.57 -2.59
C LEU A 20 -1.61 -6.07 -2.34
N LEU A 21 -0.56 -5.34 -1.95
CA LEU A 21 -0.68 -3.91 -1.69
C LEU A 21 -1.14 -3.15 -2.93
N TRP A 22 -0.60 -3.48 -4.11
CA TRP A 22 -1.05 -2.89 -5.37
C TRP A 22 -2.51 -3.17 -5.70
N GLN A 23 -3.00 -4.36 -5.38
CA GLN A 23 -4.42 -4.70 -5.53
C GLN A 23 -5.30 -3.87 -4.58
N LEU A 24 -4.86 -3.67 -3.33
CA LEU A 24 -5.59 -2.87 -2.34
C LEU A 24 -5.65 -1.39 -2.72
N VAL A 25 -4.57 -0.83 -3.27
CA VAL A 25 -4.56 0.55 -3.83
C VAL A 25 -5.60 0.66 -4.95
N ALA A 26 -5.53 -0.23 -5.95
CA ALA A 26 -6.46 -0.20 -7.07
C ALA A 26 -7.92 -0.41 -6.65
N GLN A 27 -8.16 -1.26 -5.64
CA GLN A 27 -9.48 -1.44 -5.05
C GLN A 27 -9.97 -0.14 -4.42
N ARG A 28 -9.16 0.52 -3.59
CA ARG A 28 -9.57 1.75 -2.92
C ARG A 28 -9.85 2.88 -3.91
N GLU A 29 -9.05 3.02 -4.96
CA GLU A 29 -9.30 3.99 -6.02
C GLU A 29 -10.62 3.73 -6.75
N ASN A 30 -10.95 2.46 -6.97
CA ASN A 30 -12.23 2.08 -7.55
C ASN A 30 -13.40 2.42 -6.62
N GLU A 31 -13.24 2.22 -5.30
CA GLU A 31 -14.21 2.62 -4.27
C GLU A 31 -14.40 4.15 -4.30
N GLN A 32 -13.31 4.93 -4.23
CA GLN A 32 -13.34 6.40 -4.27
C GLN A 32 -13.98 6.95 -5.55
N SER A 33 -13.65 6.36 -6.70
CA SER A 33 -14.23 6.76 -7.99
C SER A 33 -15.74 6.53 -8.05
N LYS A 34 -16.26 5.45 -7.44
CA LYS A 34 -17.71 5.18 -7.37
C LYS A 34 -18.42 6.12 -6.43
N GLU A 35 -17.77 6.48 -5.33
CA GLU A 35 -18.30 7.36 -4.29
C GLU A 35 -18.10 8.85 -4.61
N LEU A 36 -17.48 9.17 -5.76
CA LEU A 36 -17.11 10.54 -6.18
C LEU A 36 -16.22 11.24 -5.13
N GLU A 37 -15.42 10.46 -4.40
CA GLU A 37 -14.45 10.96 -3.44
C GLU A 37 -13.15 11.38 -4.13
N ALA A 38 -12.48 12.38 -3.56
CA ALA A 38 -11.13 12.71 -3.97
C ALA A 38 -10.19 11.51 -3.73
N ILE A 39 -9.30 11.26 -4.69
CA ILE A 39 -8.27 10.23 -4.55
C ILE A 39 -7.17 10.80 -3.65
N ASP A 40 -6.83 10.08 -2.58
CA ASP A 40 -5.67 10.41 -1.77
C ASP A 40 -4.42 9.92 -2.47
N TYR A 41 -3.37 10.73 -2.44
CA TYR A 41 -2.08 10.36 -3.00
C TYR A 41 -1.28 9.44 -2.06
N PHE A 42 -1.61 9.41 -0.77
CA PHE A 42 -0.81 8.72 0.25
C PHE A 42 -1.53 7.50 0.84
N HIS A 43 -0.90 6.33 0.71
CA HIS A 43 -1.38 5.08 1.29
C HIS A 43 -0.39 4.55 2.34
N VAL A 44 -0.89 4.32 3.55
CA VAL A 44 -0.10 3.72 4.64
C VAL A 44 -0.56 2.29 4.89
N PHE A 45 0.34 1.33 4.76
CA PHE A 45 0.11 -0.08 5.09
C PHE A 45 0.90 -0.47 6.33
N GLN A 46 0.25 -1.06 7.33
CA GLN A 46 0.89 -1.61 8.52
C GLN A 46 0.63 -3.11 8.63
N PHE A 47 1.68 -3.89 8.84
CA PHE A 47 1.63 -5.34 8.95
C PHE A 47 1.58 -5.78 10.40
N ASN A 48 0.62 -6.65 10.73
CA ASN A 48 0.47 -7.23 12.05
C ASN A 48 0.27 -8.73 11.92
N MET A 49 1.18 -9.51 12.50
CA MET A 49 1.03 -10.96 12.60
C MET A 49 0.31 -11.31 13.90
N HIS A 50 -0.77 -12.07 13.81
CA HIS A 50 -1.49 -12.59 14.97
C HIS A 50 -1.90 -14.03 14.70
N ASN A 51 -1.50 -14.98 15.56
CA ASN A 51 -1.78 -16.41 15.39
C ASN A 51 -1.44 -16.96 13.98
N ASN A 52 -0.23 -16.68 13.49
CA ASN A 52 0.25 -17.06 12.14
C ASN A 52 -0.58 -16.50 10.98
N GLN A 53 -1.44 -15.51 11.25
CA GLN A 53 -2.26 -14.84 10.25
C GLN A 53 -1.79 -13.39 10.09
N LEU A 54 -1.50 -12.98 8.85
CA LEU A 54 -1.19 -11.59 8.54
C LEU A 54 -2.46 -10.75 8.44
N TYR A 55 -2.45 -9.63 9.14
CA TYR A 55 -3.41 -8.53 9.04
C TYR A 55 -2.70 -7.28 8.51
N VAL A 56 -3.24 -6.72 7.44
CA VAL A 56 -2.72 -5.50 6.80
C VAL A 56 -3.70 -4.37 7.09
N LYS A 57 -3.29 -3.40 7.90
CA LYS A 57 -4.06 -2.17 8.12
C LYS A 57 -3.70 -1.16 7.03
N HIS A 58 -4.67 -0.77 6.22
CA HIS A 58 -4.54 0.23 5.17
C HIS A 58 -5.20 1.53 5.63
N LYS A 59 -4.47 2.64 5.57
CA LYS A 59 -4.97 3.99 5.88
C LYS A 59 -4.73 4.98 4.75
N GLN A 60 -5.59 6.00 4.68
CA GLN A 60 -5.42 7.25 3.92
C GLN A 60 -5.83 8.43 4.82
N GLU A 61 -5.44 9.65 4.48
CA GLU A 61 -5.70 10.86 5.26
C GLU A 61 -6.92 11.64 4.75
N ARG A 62 -7.13 11.72 3.43
CA ARG A 62 -8.15 12.57 2.80
C ARG A 62 -8.83 11.88 1.61
N PRO A 63 -10.09 11.43 1.76
CA PRO A 63 -10.86 11.35 3.01
C PRO A 63 -10.23 10.36 4.00
N GLU A 64 -10.56 10.52 5.28
CA GLU A 64 -10.09 9.58 6.31
C GLU A 64 -10.60 8.19 5.99
N TYR A 65 -9.67 7.25 5.88
CA TYR A 65 -9.99 5.86 5.57
C TYR A 65 -9.10 4.93 6.39
N VAL A 66 -9.71 3.90 6.96
CA VAL A 66 -9.02 2.82 7.67
C VAL A 66 -9.72 1.50 7.39
N LYS A 67 -8.99 0.53 6.83
CA LYS A 67 -9.50 -0.83 6.60
C LYS A 67 -8.45 -1.87 7.01
N ILE A 68 -8.91 -2.98 7.58
CA ILE A 68 -8.04 -4.09 7.95
C ILE A 68 -8.32 -5.25 7.00
N HIS A 69 -7.28 -5.71 6.31
CA HIS A 69 -7.34 -6.80 5.36
C HIS A 69 -6.66 -8.03 5.95
N LYS A 70 -7.33 -9.18 5.85
CA LYS A 70 -6.72 -10.47 6.16
C LYS A 70 -5.98 -10.95 4.91
N ALA A 71 -4.70 -11.27 5.05
CA ALA A 71 -3.86 -11.72 3.93
C ALA A 71 -3.46 -13.18 4.09
N ASN A 72 -3.56 -13.99 3.04
CA ASN A 72 -3.12 -15.39 3.07
C ASN A 72 -1.58 -15.47 3.05
N TYR A 73 -0.96 -15.14 4.18
CA TYR A 73 0.48 -15.11 4.40
C TYR A 73 0.78 -15.48 5.86
N SER A 74 1.70 -16.43 6.06
CA SER A 74 1.99 -17.03 7.37
C SER A 74 3.46 -16.96 7.79
N LYS A 75 4.33 -16.44 6.92
CA LYS A 75 5.76 -16.28 7.20
C LYS A 75 6.01 -15.01 8.01
N ALA A 76 7.19 -14.91 8.62
CA ALA A 76 7.62 -13.66 9.25
C ALA A 76 7.81 -12.56 8.19
N ILE A 77 7.64 -11.30 8.61
CA ILE A 77 7.91 -10.10 7.82
C ILE A 77 8.85 -9.25 8.65
N ASN A 78 9.97 -8.85 8.07
CA ASN A 78 11.01 -8.08 8.77
C ASN A 78 10.78 -6.56 8.71
N ILE A 79 9.63 -6.15 8.18
CA ILE A 79 9.16 -4.76 8.10
C ILE A 79 7.73 -4.70 8.61
N ASN A 80 7.37 -3.59 9.27
CA ASN A 80 6.06 -3.42 9.88
C ASN A 80 5.18 -2.40 9.15
N LYS A 81 5.74 -1.62 8.24
CA LYS A 81 5.06 -0.53 7.56
C LYS A 81 5.64 -0.28 6.17
N VAL A 82 4.78 0.09 5.23
CA VAL A 82 5.11 0.47 3.86
C VAL A 82 4.24 1.65 3.44
N TYR A 83 4.82 2.55 2.64
CA TYR A 83 4.10 3.63 1.98
C TYR A 83 3.92 3.32 0.49
N ILE A 84 2.78 3.73 -0.06
CA ILE A 84 2.60 3.87 -1.49
C ILE A 84 2.15 5.29 -1.76
N ILE A 85 2.91 5.98 -2.60
CA ILE A 85 2.68 7.37 -2.97
C ILE A 85 2.32 7.41 -4.43
N ARG A 86 1.24 8.13 -4.74
CA ARG A 86 0.91 8.59 -6.08
C ARG A 86 1.61 9.92 -6.32
N GLU A 87 2.44 9.96 -7.34
CA GLU A 87 2.94 11.21 -7.91
C GLU A 87 2.15 11.51 -9.18
N ASP A 88 1.58 12.70 -9.24
CA ASP A 88 0.78 13.15 -10.37
C ASP A 88 1.26 14.53 -10.80
N ASP A 89 2.12 14.54 -11.82
CA ASP A 89 2.62 15.75 -12.48
C ASP A 89 2.09 15.82 -13.93
N VAL A 90 2.18 17.00 -14.56
CA VAL A 90 1.56 17.33 -15.85
C VAL A 90 1.89 16.30 -16.95
N ASP A 91 3.12 15.80 -16.96
CA ASP A 91 3.62 14.87 -17.99
C ASP A 91 3.88 13.46 -17.45
N LEU A 92 3.77 13.24 -16.13
CA LEU A 92 4.20 12.00 -15.51
C LEU A 92 3.36 11.66 -14.27
N SER A 93 2.61 10.57 -14.38
CA SER A 93 1.83 10.01 -13.27
C SER A 93 2.27 8.59 -12.95
N TYR A 94 2.76 8.36 -11.73
CA TYR A 94 3.24 7.05 -11.29
C TYR A 94 2.97 6.80 -9.81
N TYR A 95 3.10 5.53 -9.42
CA TYR A 95 3.16 5.15 -8.02
C TYR A 95 4.55 4.67 -7.65
N VAL A 96 4.96 4.95 -6.42
CA VAL A 96 6.15 4.35 -5.82
C VAL A 96 5.78 3.69 -4.49
N MET A 97 6.18 2.43 -4.32
CA MET A 97 6.17 1.75 -3.03
C MET A 97 7.54 1.89 -2.38
N LEU A 98 7.57 2.33 -1.13
CA LEU A 98 8.80 2.63 -0.39
C LEU A 98 8.67 2.31 1.10
N LEU A 99 9.82 2.10 1.75
CA LEU A 99 9.89 2.01 3.20
C LEU A 99 9.73 3.41 3.83
N PRO A 100 9.25 3.51 5.08
CA PRO A 100 9.13 4.80 5.76
C PRO A 100 10.44 5.58 5.89
N GLU A 101 11.57 4.88 5.97
CA GLU A 101 12.91 5.47 6.09
C GLU A 101 13.46 5.98 4.75
N GLU A 102 12.79 5.68 3.63
CA GLU A 102 13.14 6.14 2.28
C GLU A 102 12.30 7.35 1.83
N TYR A 103 11.36 7.81 2.67
CA TYR A 103 10.53 9.00 2.45
C TYR A 103 11.20 10.24 3.05
#